data_AF-A0A2I4H6K4-F1
#
_entry.id   AF-A0A2I4H6K4-F1
#
_cell.length_a   1.000
_cell.length_b   1.000
_cell.length_c   1.000
_cell.angle_alpha   90.00
_cell.angle_beta   90.00
_cell.angle_gamma   90.00
#
_symmetry.space_group_name_H-M   'P 1'
#
loop_
_entity.id
_entity.type
_entity.pdbx_description
1 polymer ?
#
loop_
_entity_poly.entity_id
_entity_poly.type
_entity_poly.pdbx_seq_one_letter_code
_entity_poly.pdbx_strand_id
1 'polypeptide(L)'
;MTQMRKIGWPKLKFPFGRAARSRKERANSLSSKLSVNEEYMEAFRTKSYLEIWSKVQGQLGSTNNISNSSELSSSPSLPLYLHLSEYLLEPSQETLVEMIQGMNLHYLLMNYFEASFEACKVCERLLQNIHQTRANYRKIKLGRSGHDHADHYADKQYCQALLCELAAFAVSKNPLSNISTMQFRDIHDGHMALFRRLTSKYRKIKRGASFHRIWKRACGISLCISHTALLILLLILALHSVVGIVAAPTLLAFSLGSSTKKMKGGCGGFKTRSLLDRLGEQLDVAAKGVYILINDFDTMSRMVKRLNDEVEHRKAVADMCVRNGKCEILKEVVREFHIHESSFLDQLEELEEHIYLCFLTINRSRRLVIQEIMEAHH
;
A
#
# COMPACT_ATOMS: atom_id res chain seq x y z
N MET A 1 18.83 -15.49 30.22
CA MET A 1 17.83 -14.44 30.56
C MET A 1 18.30 -13.14 29.95
N THR A 2 17.60 -12.61 28.94
CA THR A 2 17.98 -11.35 28.29
C THR A 2 16.70 -10.66 27.85
N GLN A 3 16.41 -9.48 28.39
CA GLN A 3 15.12 -8.80 28.17
C GLN A 3 15.06 -8.18 26.77
N MET A 4 14.09 -8.61 25.95
CA MET A 4 13.73 -7.87 24.74
C MET A 4 13.10 -6.52 25.13
N ARG A 5 13.78 -5.42 24.82
CA ARG A 5 13.23 -4.06 24.95
C ARG A 5 11.98 -3.94 24.08
N LYS A 6 10.80 -3.79 24.70
CA LYS A 6 9.56 -3.40 24.02
C LYS A 6 9.71 -1.98 23.49
N ILE A 7 9.96 -1.84 22.19
CA ILE A 7 9.95 -0.54 21.51
C ILE A 7 8.49 -0.05 21.51
N GLY A 8 8.18 0.90 22.38
CA GLY A 8 6.84 1.45 22.53
C GLY A 8 6.50 2.37 21.36
N TRP A 9 5.62 1.92 20.46
CA TRP A 9 5.07 2.78 19.41
C TRP A 9 4.11 3.81 20.05
N PRO A 10 4.18 5.10 19.68
CA PRO A 10 3.24 6.09 20.18
C PRO A 10 1.81 5.74 19.72
N LYS A 11 0.87 5.67 20.66
CA LYS A 11 -0.56 5.43 20.37
C LYS A 11 -1.16 6.62 19.61
N LEU A 12 -1.03 6.61 18.28
CA LEU A 12 -1.80 7.47 17.40
C LEU A 12 -3.29 7.11 17.56
N LYS A 13 -4.05 7.98 18.24
CA LYS A 13 -5.50 7.86 18.35
C LYS A 13 -6.13 8.14 16.98
N PHE A 14 -6.39 7.10 16.21
CA PHE A 14 -7.09 7.21 14.92
C PHE A 14 -8.57 7.57 15.12
N PRO A 15 -9.14 8.52 14.34
CA PRO A 15 -10.52 8.98 14.48
C PRO A 15 -11.54 8.12 13.71
N PHE A 16 -11.19 6.89 13.33
CA PHE A 16 -12.04 6.01 12.54
C PHE A 16 -13.06 5.30 13.43
N GLY A 17 -14.26 5.86 13.53
CA GLY A 17 -15.39 5.22 14.19
C GLY A 17 -15.74 3.91 13.50
N ARG A 18 -15.71 2.80 14.25
CA ARG A 18 -16.14 1.48 13.76
C ARG A 18 -17.64 1.53 13.47
N ALA A 19 -18.05 1.23 12.23
CA ALA A 19 -19.45 1.14 11.87
C ALA A 19 -20.17 0.09 12.76
N ALA A 20 -21.32 0.47 13.29
CA ALA A 20 -22.05 -0.37 14.25
C ALA A 20 -22.76 -1.52 13.53
N ARG A 21 -22.15 -2.71 13.54
CA ARG A 21 -22.80 -3.95 13.13
C ARG A 21 -23.91 -4.37 14.10
N SER A 22 -24.89 -5.09 13.57
CA SER A 22 -26.14 -5.46 14.25
C SER A 22 -25.92 -6.26 15.54
N ARG A 23 -26.79 -6.03 16.53
CA ARG A 23 -26.76 -6.69 17.86
C ARG A 23 -26.84 -8.22 17.78
N LYS A 24 -27.33 -8.78 16.66
CA LYS A 24 -27.53 -10.23 16.46
C LYS A 24 -26.26 -11.00 16.04
N GLU A 25 -25.25 -10.36 15.43
CA GLU A 25 -23.94 -10.99 15.14
C GLU A 25 -23.09 -11.19 16.41
N ARG A 26 -23.35 -10.41 17.47
CA ARG A 26 -22.49 -10.33 18.65
C ARG A 26 -22.36 -11.64 19.43
N ALA A 27 -23.40 -12.49 19.40
CA ALA A 27 -23.42 -13.77 20.10
C ALA A 27 -22.47 -14.79 19.46
N ASN A 28 -22.42 -14.85 18.13
CA ASN A 28 -21.57 -15.82 17.41
C ASN A 28 -20.12 -15.33 17.28
N SER A 29 -19.86 -14.02 17.35
CA SER A 29 -18.52 -13.43 17.20
C SER A 29 -17.54 -13.63 18.38
N LEU A 30 -17.97 -14.31 19.44
CA LEU A 30 -17.15 -14.51 20.65
C LEU A 30 -16.31 -15.79 20.63
N SER A 31 -16.49 -16.69 19.65
CA SER A 31 -15.92 -18.05 19.69
C SER A 31 -14.68 -18.30 18.82
N SER A 32 -14.19 -17.32 18.04
CA SER A 32 -12.98 -17.49 17.20
C SER A 32 -12.20 -16.18 16.96
N LYS A 33 -11.68 -15.60 18.04
CA LYS A 33 -10.58 -14.63 17.89
C LYS A 33 -9.29 -15.41 17.66
N LEU A 34 -9.01 -15.69 16.39
CA LEU A 34 -7.69 -16.13 15.94
C LEU A 34 -6.62 -15.18 16.50
N SER A 35 -5.47 -15.71 16.89
CA SER A 35 -4.32 -14.86 17.21
C SER A 35 -3.85 -14.11 15.95
N VAL A 36 -3.13 -13.00 16.12
CA VAL A 36 -2.58 -12.24 14.97
C VAL A 36 -1.67 -13.13 14.11
N ASN A 37 -1.01 -14.12 14.73
CA ASN A 37 -0.19 -15.10 14.02
C ASN A 37 -1.04 -16.09 13.22
N GLU A 38 -2.16 -16.57 13.77
CA GLU A 38 -3.12 -17.41 13.03
C GLU A 38 -3.76 -16.65 11.86
N GLU A 39 -4.16 -15.38 12.06
CA GLU A 39 -4.71 -14.53 10.97
C GLU A 39 -3.67 -14.32 9.84
N TYR A 40 -2.40 -14.17 10.19
CA TYR A 40 -1.29 -14.11 9.22
C TYR A 40 -1.11 -15.45 8.47
N MET A 41 -1.03 -16.57 9.18
CA MET A 41 -0.86 -17.89 8.55
C MET A 41 -2.05 -18.31 7.68
N GLU A 42 -3.27 -17.90 8.03
CA GLU A 42 -4.46 -18.13 7.20
C GLU A 42 -4.47 -17.29 5.92
N ALA A 43 -3.79 -16.14 5.88
CA ALA A 43 -3.72 -15.30 4.68
C ALA A 43 -3.12 -16.06 3.48
N PHE A 44 -2.09 -16.87 3.73
CA PHE A 44 -1.43 -17.73 2.75
C PHE A 44 -2.31 -18.88 2.23
N ARG A 45 -3.35 -19.26 2.98
CA ARG A 45 -4.32 -20.30 2.58
C ARG A 45 -5.51 -19.74 1.80
N THR A 46 -5.59 -18.42 1.63
CA THR A 46 -6.69 -17.80 0.88
C THR A 46 -6.60 -18.12 -0.61
N LYS A 47 -7.76 -18.33 -1.26
CA LYS A 47 -7.83 -18.55 -2.72
C LYS A 47 -7.12 -17.46 -3.52
N SER A 48 -7.28 -16.20 -3.08
CA SER A 48 -6.65 -15.02 -3.69
C SER A 48 -5.12 -15.01 -3.57
N TYR A 49 -4.55 -15.56 -2.49
CA TYR A 49 -3.11 -15.73 -2.36
C TYR A 49 -2.61 -16.81 -3.31
N LEU A 50 -3.27 -17.98 -3.31
CA LEU A 50 -2.95 -19.10 -4.20
C LEU A 50 -3.07 -18.72 -5.69
N GLU A 51 -4.02 -17.84 -6.03
CA GLU A 51 -4.18 -17.31 -7.39
C GLU A 51 -3.01 -16.41 -7.80
N ILE A 52 -2.62 -15.43 -6.97
CA ILE A 52 -1.45 -14.57 -7.24
C ILE A 52 -0.17 -15.40 -7.31
N TRP A 53 0.03 -16.34 -6.38
CA TRP A 53 1.12 -17.30 -6.40
C TRP A 53 1.14 -18.08 -7.73
N SER A 54 0.02 -18.67 -8.15
CA SER A 54 -0.06 -19.42 -9.40
C SER A 54 0.14 -18.56 -10.65
N LYS A 55 -0.32 -17.30 -10.65
CA LYS A 55 -0.08 -16.33 -11.73
C LYS A 55 1.42 -16.05 -11.89
N VAL A 56 2.14 -15.87 -10.78
CA VAL A 56 3.60 -15.64 -10.79
C VAL A 56 4.36 -16.90 -11.20
N GLN A 57 4.06 -18.05 -10.59
CA GLN A 57 4.73 -19.32 -10.92
C GLN A 57 4.40 -19.81 -12.34
N GLY A 58 3.22 -19.47 -12.88
CA GLY A 58 2.83 -19.78 -14.26
C GLY A 58 3.70 -19.05 -15.28
N GLN A 59 3.99 -17.76 -15.05
CA GLN A 59 4.95 -17.01 -15.86
C GLN A 59 6.37 -17.61 -15.77
N LEU A 60 6.78 -18.09 -14.59
CA LEU A 60 8.05 -18.77 -14.39
C LEU A 60 8.14 -20.12 -15.16
N GLY A 61 7.07 -20.91 -15.16
CA GLY A 61 7.04 -22.23 -15.79
C GLY A 61 6.92 -22.19 -17.31
N SER A 62 6.16 -21.25 -17.87
CA SER A 62 5.84 -21.22 -19.31
C SER A 62 7.07 -20.95 -20.19
N THR A 63 8.01 -20.12 -19.72
CA THR A 63 9.23 -19.77 -20.48
C THR A 63 10.23 -20.91 -20.58
N ASN A 64 10.32 -21.80 -19.57
CA ASN A 64 11.25 -22.95 -19.59
C ASN A 64 11.02 -23.90 -20.78
N ASN A 65 9.79 -23.97 -21.29
CA ASN A 65 9.46 -24.77 -22.48
C ASN A 65 9.86 -24.08 -23.79
N ILE A 66 10.00 -22.76 -23.80
CA ILE A 66 10.41 -21.97 -24.97
C ILE A 66 11.94 -21.91 -25.07
N SER A 67 12.65 -21.85 -23.94
CA SER A 67 14.12 -21.80 -23.91
C SER A 67 14.83 -23.07 -24.38
N ASN A 68 14.10 -24.17 -24.61
CA ASN A 68 14.67 -25.42 -25.13
C ASN A 68 14.88 -25.43 -26.66
N SER A 69 14.60 -24.33 -27.37
CA SER A 69 14.66 -24.26 -28.84
C SER A 69 15.64 -23.22 -29.41
N SER A 70 16.53 -22.64 -28.59
CA SER A 70 17.58 -21.72 -29.07
C SER A 70 18.95 -22.02 -28.45
N GLU A 71 19.91 -22.34 -29.32
CA GLU A 71 21.29 -22.66 -28.97
C GLU A 71 22.11 -21.42 -28.57
N LEU A 72 23.10 -21.64 -27.71
CA LEU A 72 24.28 -20.80 -27.43
C LEU A 72 24.07 -19.27 -27.37
N SER A 73 23.77 -18.76 -26.17
CA SER A 73 24.31 -17.46 -25.74
C SER A 73 24.57 -17.39 -24.24
N SER A 74 25.80 -17.04 -23.87
CA SER A 74 26.26 -16.91 -22.48
C SER A 74 25.83 -15.59 -21.86
N SER A 75 24.57 -15.49 -21.48
CA SER A 75 24.05 -14.42 -20.60
C SER A 75 22.86 -14.93 -19.78
N PRO A 76 22.70 -14.52 -18.50
CA PRO A 76 21.56 -14.91 -17.70
C PRO A 76 20.33 -14.13 -18.17
N SER A 77 19.62 -14.68 -19.17
CA SER A 77 18.48 -14.02 -19.80
C SER A 77 17.38 -13.78 -18.76
N LEU A 78 17.06 -12.49 -18.57
CA LEU A 78 16.16 -11.99 -17.55
C LEU A 78 14.74 -11.57 -18.04
N PRO A 79 14.07 -12.18 -19.06
CA PRO A 79 12.73 -11.72 -19.48
C PRO A 79 11.64 -11.92 -18.42
N LEU A 80 11.81 -12.92 -17.56
CA LEU A 80 10.79 -13.60 -16.75
C LEU A 80 9.85 -12.73 -15.90
N TYR A 81 10.27 -11.51 -15.56
CA TYR A 81 9.55 -10.67 -14.59
C TYR A 81 9.10 -9.32 -15.14
N LEU A 82 9.54 -8.91 -16.34
CA LEU A 82 9.50 -7.52 -16.83
C LEU A 82 8.11 -6.85 -16.88
N HIS A 83 7.03 -7.63 -16.76
CA HIS A 83 5.64 -7.15 -16.83
C HIS A 83 4.74 -7.78 -15.74
N LEU A 84 5.29 -8.34 -14.64
CA LEU A 84 4.43 -8.84 -13.55
C LEU A 84 3.61 -7.71 -12.93
N SER A 85 4.17 -6.52 -12.79
CA SER A 85 3.44 -5.34 -12.32
C SER A 85 2.21 -5.04 -13.19
N GLU A 86 2.33 -5.13 -14.53
CA GLU A 86 1.20 -4.92 -15.45
C GLU A 86 0.20 -6.09 -15.47
N TYR A 87 0.70 -7.33 -15.41
CA TYR A 87 -0.11 -8.56 -15.48
C TYR A 87 -0.85 -8.88 -14.17
N LEU A 88 -0.25 -8.61 -13.01
CA LEU A 88 -0.84 -8.91 -11.71
C LEU A 88 -1.75 -7.80 -11.20
N LEU A 89 -1.66 -6.58 -11.73
CA LEU A 89 -2.48 -5.47 -11.24
C LEU A 89 -3.95 -5.63 -11.59
N GLU A 90 -4.82 -5.49 -10.59
CA GLU A 90 -6.27 -5.58 -10.76
C GLU A 90 -6.98 -4.27 -10.34
N PRO A 91 -7.61 -3.56 -11.29
CA PRO A 91 -7.51 -3.74 -12.74
C PRO A 91 -6.11 -3.39 -13.26
N SER A 92 -5.80 -3.86 -14.47
CA SER A 92 -4.58 -3.51 -15.19
C SER A 92 -4.51 -2.00 -15.47
N GLN A 93 -3.35 -1.50 -15.86
CA GLN A 93 -3.20 -0.06 -16.14
C GLN A 93 -4.01 0.39 -17.37
N GLU A 94 -4.13 -0.48 -18.39
CA GLU A 94 -4.96 -0.25 -19.57
C GLU A 94 -6.45 -0.18 -19.22
N THR A 95 -7.00 -1.21 -18.57
CA THR A 95 -8.43 -1.23 -18.20
C THR A 95 -8.76 -0.15 -17.16
N LEU A 96 -7.79 0.25 -16.32
CA LEU A 96 -7.94 1.43 -15.47
C LEU A 96 -8.13 2.69 -16.31
N VAL A 97 -7.28 2.93 -17.31
CA VAL A 97 -7.35 4.10 -18.22
C VAL A 97 -8.68 4.14 -18.98
N GLU A 98 -9.15 2.99 -19.48
CA GLU A 98 -10.46 2.88 -20.12
C GLU A 98 -11.60 3.20 -19.15
N MET A 99 -11.60 2.59 -17.95
CA MET A 99 -12.64 2.83 -16.94
C MET A 99 -12.75 4.28 -16.50
N ILE A 100 -11.62 4.99 -16.39
CA ILE A 100 -11.58 6.41 -16.01
C ILE A 100 -11.73 7.37 -17.20
N GLN A 101 -11.83 6.86 -18.43
CA GLN A 101 -11.88 7.70 -19.63
C GLN A 101 -13.16 8.55 -19.62
N GLY A 102 -13.00 9.86 -19.75
CA GLY A 102 -14.11 10.83 -19.65
C GLY A 102 -14.61 11.11 -18.22
N MET A 103 -14.09 10.43 -17.19
CA MET A 103 -14.39 10.73 -15.80
C MET A 103 -13.50 11.88 -15.28
N ASN A 104 -14.10 12.90 -14.66
CA ASN A 104 -13.36 14.02 -14.07
C ASN A 104 -12.87 13.69 -12.64
N LEU A 105 -11.93 12.75 -12.52
CA LEU A 105 -11.38 12.35 -11.22
C LEU A 105 -10.50 13.43 -10.61
N HIS A 106 -10.59 13.54 -9.29
CA HIS A 106 -9.69 14.38 -8.51
C HIS A 106 -8.24 13.85 -8.56
N TYR A 107 -7.28 14.72 -8.89
CA TYR A 107 -5.86 14.38 -9.09
C TYR A 107 -5.20 13.51 -7.99
N LEU A 108 -5.68 13.58 -6.74
CA LEU A 108 -5.16 12.69 -5.68
C LEU A 108 -5.54 11.22 -5.83
N LEU A 109 -6.61 10.90 -6.55
CA LEU A 109 -6.97 9.53 -6.93
C LEU A 109 -6.06 9.03 -8.05
N MET A 110 -5.72 9.89 -9.01
CA MET A 110 -4.67 9.58 -10.02
C MET A 110 -3.32 9.32 -9.35
N ASN A 111 -2.89 10.20 -8.44
CA ASN A 111 -1.66 9.99 -7.66
C ASN A 111 -1.71 8.71 -6.80
N TYR A 112 -2.90 8.25 -6.38
CA TYR A 112 -3.07 6.99 -5.68
C TYR A 112 -2.86 5.78 -6.60
N PHE A 113 -3.50 5.77 -7.77
CA PHE A 113 -3.30 4.69 -8.74
C PHE A 113 -1.85 4.63 -9.22
N GLU A 114 -1.23 5.78 -9.48
CA GLU A 114 0.20 5.87 -9.84
C GLU A 114 1.11 5.33 -8.73
N ALA A 115 0.91 5.76 -7.47
CA ALA A 115 1.69 5.22 -6.35
C ALA A 115 1.50 3.71 -6.18
N SER A 116 0.30 3.18 -6.44
CA SER A 116 0.04 1.73 -6.40
C SER A 116 0.69 0.97 -7.57
N PHE A 117 0.85 1.61 -8.73
CA PHE A 117 1.56 1.04 -9.88
C PHE A 117 3.07 1.00 -9.63
N GLU A 118 3.64 2.11 -9.15
CA GLU A 118 5.04 2.16 -8.69
C GLU A 118 5.34 1.14 -7.59
N ALA A 119 4.42 0.97 -6.62
CA ALA A 119 4.55 -0.06 -5.60
C ALA A 119 4.67 -1.48 -6.19
N CYS A 120 3.81 -1.84 -7.16
CA CYS A 120 3.90 -3.13 -7.84
C CYS A 120 5.22 -3.34 -8.59
N LYS A 121 5.79 -2.29 -9.22
CA LYS A 121 7.11 -2.38 -9.87
C LYS A 121 8.26 -2.60 -8.88
N VAL A 122 8.16 -2.04 -7.67
CA VAL A 122 9.14 -2.33 -6.59
C VAL A 122 9.01 -3.77 -6.11
N CYS A 123 7.78 -4.26 -5.90
CA CYS A 123 7.51 -5.66 -5.55
C CYS A 123 8.03 -6.65 -6.60
N GLU A 124 7.80 -6.38 -7.89
CA GLU A 124 8.35 -7.16 -9.01
C GLU A 124 9.89 -7.21 -8.97
N ARG A 125 10.56 -6.05 -8.81
CA ARG A 125 12.01 -5.98 -8.71
C ARG A 125 12.56 -6.71 -7.47
N LEU A 126 11.81 -6.73 -6.36
CA LEU A 126 12.18 -7.50 -5.19
C LEU A 126 12.12 -9.01 -5.45
N LEU A 127 11.08 -9.52 -6.14
CA LEU A 127 11.03 -10.92 -6.56
C LEU A 127 12.23 -11.27 -7.45
N GLN A 128 12.52 -10.46 -8.47
CA GLN A 128 13.72 -10.64 -9.33
C GLN A 128 15.00 -10.81 -8.50
N ASN A 129 15.21 -9.93 -7.51
CA ASN A 129 16.38 -9.97 -6.63
C ASN A 129 16.40 -11.26 -5.76
N ILE A 130 15.25 -11.72 -5.25
CA ILE A 130 15.14 -12.96 -4.46
C ILE A 130 15.50 -14.18 -5.32
N HIS A 131 14.94 -14.31 -6.52
CA HIS A 131 15.23 -15.43 -7.41
C HIS A 131 16.69 -15.43 -7.87
N GLN A 132 17.26 -14.25 -8.19
CA GLN A 132 18.69 -14.13 -8.50
C GLN A 132 19.56 -14.50 -7.29
N THR A 133 19.16 -14.12 -6.07
CA THR A 133 19.89 -14.49 -4.83
C THR A 133 19.86 -16.01 -4.62
N ARG A 134 18.70 -16.65 -4.74
CA ARG A 134 18.58 -18.12 -4.69
C ARG A 134 19.40 -18.81 -5.78
N ALA A 135 19.42 -18.29 -7.00
CA ALA A 135 20.22 -18.83 -8.09
C ALA A 135 21.73 -18.73 -7.81
N ASN A 136 22.19 -17.62 -7.24
CA ASN A 136 23.59 -17.45 -6.82
C ASN A 136 23.95 -18.44 -5.70
N TYR A 137 23.11 -18.61 -4.68
CA TYR A 137 23.34 -19.57 -3.59
C TYR A 137 23.30 -21.03 -4.05
N ARG A 138 22.42 -21.39 -4.99
CA ARG A 138 22.36 -22.75 -5.56
C ARG A 138 23.66 -23.16 -6.27
N LYS A 139 24.40 -22.21 -6.86
CA LYS A 139 25.71 -22.50 -7.50
C LYS A 139 26.73 -22.97 -6.45
N ILE A 140 26.83 -22.25 -5.34
CA ILE A 140 27.69 -22.61 -4.18
C ILE A 140 27.29 -23.98 -3.58
N LYS A 141 26.02 -24.38 -3.73
CA LYS A 141 25.54 -25.70 -3.29
C LYS A 141 25.95 -26.82 -4.25
N LEU A 142 25.89 -26.60 -5.56
CA LEU A 142 26.09 -27.67 -6.55
C LEU A 142 27.54 -28.18 -6.62
N GLY A 143 28.55 -27.32 -6.42
CA GLY A 143 29.96 -27.71 -6.38
C GLY A 143 30.36 -28.64 -5.23
N ARG A 144 29.41 -28.98 -4.34
CA ARG A 144 29.64 -29.73 -3.10
C ARG A 144 29.14 -31.18 -3.14
N SER A 145 28.25 -31.55 -4.06
CA SER A 145 27.60 -32.88 -4.07
C SER A 145 28.38 -33.98 -4.79
N GLY A 146 29.65 -33.75 -5.13
CA GLY A 146 30.45 -34.64 -5.99
C GLY A 146 31.45 -35.58 -5.28
N HIS A 147 31.49 -35.64 -3.95
CA HIS A 147 32.64 -36.27 -3.27
C HIS A 147 32.34 -36.99 -1.94
N ASP A 148 31.98 -38.27 -2.03
CA ASP A 148 31.87 -39.23 -0.91
C ASP A 148 32.99 -40.30 -0.89
N HIS A 149 34.08 -40.10 -1.66
CA HIS A 149 35.19 -41.05 -1.75
C HIS A 149 36.55 -40.42 -1.42
N ALA A 150 37.22 -41.03 -0.44
CA ALA A 150 38.41 -40.49 0.20
C ALA A 150 39.70 -40.82 -0.57
N ASP A 151 40.07 -39.95 -1.51
CA ASP A 151 41.42 -39.91 -2.09
C ASP A 151 42.11 -38.58 -1.80
N HIS A 152 43.32 -38.61 -1.24
CA HIS A 152 44.02 -37.39 -0.79
C HIS A 152 44.39 -36.45 -1.96
N TYR A 153 44.55 -36.99 -3.18
CA TYR A 153 44.73 -36.18 -4.39
C TYR A 153 43.42 -35.50 -4.84
N ALA A 154 42.29 -36.17 -4.66
CA ALA A 154 40.99 -35.64 -5.04
C ALA A 154 40.54 -34.52 -4.08
N ASP A 155 40.84 -34.62 -2.77
CA ASP A 155 40.59 -33.55 -1.79
C ASP A 155 41.27 -32.22 -2.17
N LYS A 156 42.49 -32.25 -2.73
CA LYS A 156 43.19 -31.04 -3.20
C LYS A 156 42.50 -30.42 -4.42
N GLN A 157 42.08 -31.23 -5.38
CA GLN A 157 41.38 -30.76 -6.59
C GLN A 157 39.98 -30.22 -6.25
N TYR A 158 39.28 -30.87 -5.31
CA TYR A 158 38.01 -30.43 -4.75
C TYR A 158 38.14 -29.10 -3.99
N CYS A 159 39.13 -28.95 -3.10
CA CYS A 159 39.41 -27.68 -2.42
C CYS A 159 39.75 -26.56 -3.42
N GLN A 160 40.44 -26.85 -4.52
CA GLN A 160 40.70 -25.86 -5.58
C GLN A 160 39.41 -25.44 -6.30
N ALA A 161 38.51 -26.38 -6.63
CA ALA A 161 37.23 -26.07 -7.26
C ALA A 161 36.33 -25.21 -6.35
N LEU A 162 36.20 -25.59 -5.08
CA LEU A 162 35.47 -24.81 -4.08
C LEU A 162 36.05 -23.41 -3.86
N LEU A 163 37.39 -23.26 -3.86
CA LEU A 163 38.02 -21.93 -3.79
C LEU A 163 37.66 -21.05 -5.00
N CYS A 164 37.60 -21.63 -6.20
CA CYS A 164 37.18 -20.91 -7.41
C CYS A 164 35.70 -20.48 -7.34
N GLU A 165 34.79 -21.33 -6.86
CA GLU A 165 33.39 -20.97 -6.66
C GLU A 165 33.22 -19.90 -5.57
N LEU A 166 33.93 -20.03 -4.46
CA LEU A 166 33.89 -19.10 -3.34
C LEU A 166 34.47 -17.72 -3.72
N ALA A 167 35.51 -17.70 -4.56
CA ALA A 167 36.05 -16.47 -5.15
C ALA A 167 35.04 -15.80 -6.10
N ALA A 168 34.40 -16.58 -6.98
CA ALA A 168 33.35 -16.08 -7.86
C ALA A 168 32.15 -15.51 -7.08
N PHE A 169 31.77 -16.14 -5.96
CA PHE A 169 30.75 -15.62 -5.05
C PHE A 169 31.19 -14.33 -4.33
N ALA A 170 32.40 -14.29 -3.79
CA ALA A 170 32.93 -13.13 -3.06
C ALA A 170 32.88 -11.84 -3.90
N VAL A 171 33.25 -11.92 -5.17
CA VAL A 171 33.21 -10.77 -6.11
C VAL A 171 31.83 -10.54 -6.76
N SER A 172 30.85 -11.42 -6.54
CA SER A 172 29.54 -11.31 -7.20
C SER A 172 28.74 -10.10 -6.68
N LYS A 173 27.95 -9.48 -7.56
CA LYS A 173 27.00 -8.45 -7.15
C LYS A 173 25.86 -9.11 -6.36
N ASN A 174 25.61 -8.61 -5.16
CA ASN A 174 24.46 -9.00 -4.34
C ASN A 174 23.16 -8.43 -4.97
N PRO A 175 22.20 -9.27 -5.39
CA PRO A 175 20.97 -8.79 -6.01
C PRO A 175 20.12 -7.93 -5.08
N LEU A 176 20.13 -8.20 -3.77
CA LEU A 176 19.35 -7.44 -2.79
C LEU A 176 19.83 -6.00 -2.64
N SER A 177 21.10 -5.72 -2.98
CA SER A 177 21.65 -4.36 -3.00
C SER A 177 21.11 -3.51 -4.17
N ASN A 178 20.34 -4.08 -5.11
CA ASN A 178 19.73 -3.34 -6.22
C ASN A 178 18.69 -2.31 -5.75
N ILE A 179 18.04 -2.54 -4.61
CA ILE A 179 17.14 -1.58 -3.97
C ILE A 179 17.81 -1.10 -2.68
N SER A 180 18.33 0.13 -2.73
CA SER A 180 19.06 0.69 -1.59
C SER A 180 18.12 1.13 -0.46
N THR A 181 18.65 1.23 0.75
CA THR A 181 17.97 1.85 1.91
C THR A 181 17.49 3.29 1.61
N MET A 182 18.13 3.98 0.66
CA MET A 182 17.69 5.29 0.19
C MET A 182 16.42 5.16 -0.68
N GLN A 183 16.38 4.23 -1.64
CA GLN A 183 15.17 4.00 -2.45
C GLN A 183 13.96 3.66 -1.56
N PHE A 184 14.11 2.78 -0.56
CA PHE A 184 13.03 2.49 0.40
C PHE A 184 12.58 3.74 1.18
N ARG A 185 13.51 4.64 1.55
CA ARG A 185 13.18 5.91 2.21
C ARG A 185 12.40 6.84 1.27
N ASP A 186 12.85 6.98 0.03
CA ASP A 186 12.21 7.85 -0.97
C ASP A 186 10.78 7.35 -1.29
N ILE A 187 10.60 6.03 -1.41
CA ILE A 187 9.29 5.37 -1.51
C ILE A 187 8.41 5.70 -0.30
N HIS A 188 8.91 5.45 0.93
CA HIS A 188 8.18 5.73 2.18
C HIS A 188 7.76 7.21 2.26
N ASP A 189 8.68 8.14 2.00
CA ASP A 189 8.45 9.58 2.14
C ASP A 189 7.48 10.11 1.06
N GLY A 190 7.57 9.58 -0.17
CA GLY A 190 6.60 9.84 -1.24
C GLY A 190 5.19 9.35 -0.89
N HIS A 191 5.07 8.12 -0.38
CA HIS A 191 3.80 7.55 0.07
C HIS A 191 3.24 8.31 1.28
N MET A 192 4.07 8.66 2.27
CA MET A 192 3.67 9.50 3.41
C MET A 192 3.20 10.89 2.99
N ALA A 193 3.86 11.52 2.01
CA ALA A 193 3.42 12.79 1.44
C ALA A 193 2.07 12.67 0.72
N LEU A 194 1.82 11.58 -0.01
CA LEU A 194 0.52 11.30 -0.61
C LEU A 194 -0.57 11.03 0.45
N PHE A 195 -0.31 10.17 1.43
CA PHE A 195 -1.20 9.87 2.55
C PHE A 195 -1.62 11.13 3.31
N ARG A 196 -0.67 12.03 3.61
CA ARG A 196 -0.95 13.34 4.22
C ARG A 196 -1.84 14.21 3.35
N ARG A 197 -1.64 14.24 2.02
CA ARG A 197 -2.46 15.01 1.07
C ARG A 197 -3.89 14.47 0.98
N LEU A 198 -4.06 13.16 0.79
CA LEU A 198 -5.36 12.46 0.80
C LEU A 198 -6.13 12.75 2.09
N THR A 199 -5.51 12.42 3.23
CA THR A 199 -6.09 12.59 4.57
C THR A 199 -6.43 14.06 4.88
N SER A 200 -5.59 15.01 4.46
CA SER A 200 -5.85 16.44 4.65
C SER A 200 -7.06 16.92 3.85
N LYS A 201 -7.20 16.49 2.58
CA LYS A 201 -8.37 16.80 1.75
C LYS A 201 -9.63 16.15 2.32
N TYR A 202 -9.62 14.86 2.65
CA TYR A 202 -10.73 14.18 3.34
C TYR A 202 -11.20 14.94 4.59
N ARG A 203 -10.27 15.31 5.48
CA ARG A 203 -10.58 16.09 6.69
C ARG A 203 -11.18 17.46 6.37
N LYS A 204 -10.72 18.15 5.30
CA LYS A 204 -11.29 19.44 4.87
C LYS A 204 -12.74 19.27 4.39
N ILE A 205 -13.02 18.26 3.58
CA ILE A 205 -14.38 17.90 3.10
C ILE A 205 -15.30 17.68 4.30
N LYS A 206 -14.92 16.75 5.19
CA LYS A 206 -15.72 16.37 6.37
C LYS A 206 -15.95 17.54 7.34
N ARG A 207 -14.98 18.44 7.51
CA ARG A 207 -15.11 19.66 8.31
C ARG A 207 -16.08 20.66 7.65
N GLY A 208 -16.01 20.86 6.32
CA GLY A 208 -16.93 21.72 5.58
C GLY A 208 -18.39 21.26 5.70
N ALA A 209 -18.62 19.95 5.56
CA ALA A 209 -19.95 19.34 5.73
C ALA A 209 -20.55 19.55 7.13
N SER A 210 -19.69 19.61 8.17
CA SER A 210 -20.07 19.89 9.55
C SER A 210 -20.30 21.39 9.79
N PHE A 211 -19.41 22.27 9.31
CA PHE A 211 -19.55 23.72 9.43
C PHE A 211 -20.83 24.23 8.76
N HIS A 212 -21.18 23.71 7.56
CA HIS A 212 -22.45 24.02 6.90
C HIS A 212 -23.68 23.59 7.74
N ARG A 213 -23.59 22.47 8.48
CA ARG A 213 -24.66 22.02 9.38
C ARG A 213 -24.84 22.96 10.57
N ILE A 214 -23.73 23.49 11.11
CA ILE A 214 -23.74 24.50 12.19
C ILE A 214 -24.31 25.83 11.65
N TRP A 215 -23.84 26.30 10.50
CA TRP A 215 -24.34 27.52 9.86
C TRP A 215 -25.85 27.46 9.57
N LYS A 216 -26.37 26.33 9.04
CA LYS A 216 -27.81 26.17 8.82
C LYS A 216 -28.63 26.27 10.11
N ARG A 217 -28.12 25.75 11.24
CA ARG A 217 -28.78 25.91 12.55
C ARG A 217 -28.77 27.36 13.01
N ALA A 218 -27.62 28.04 12.94
CA ALA A 218 -27.48 29.44 13.32
C ALA A 218 -28.37 30.37 12.46
N CYS A 219 -28.42 30.14 11.14
CA CYS A 219 -29.27 30.90 10.22
C CYS A 219 -30.77 30.66 10.48
N GLY A 220 -31.18 29.42 10.78
CA GLY A 220 -32.56 29.12 11.18
C GLY A 220 -32.96 29.82 12.49
N ILE A 221 -32.09 29.82 13.50
CA ILE A 221 -32.32 30.52 14.77
C ILE A 221 -32.42 32.04 14.54
N SER A 222 -31.52 32.62 13.74
CA SER A 222 -31.54 34.05 13.37
C SER A 222 -32.83 34.46 12.67
N LEU A 223 -33.31 33.64 11.73
CA LEU A 223 -34.60 33.88 11.05
C LEU A 223 -35.77 33.89 12.04
N CYS A 224 -35.84 32.90 12.96
CA CYS A 224 -36.88 32.88 13.99
C CYS A 224 -36.87 34.15 14.87
N ILE A 225 -35.68 34.58 15.33
CA ILE A 225 -35.52 35.80 16.16
C ILE A 225 -35.95 37.05 15.38
N SER A 226 -35.57 37.16 14.10
CA SER A 226 -35.96 38.30 13.27
C SER A 226 -37.48 38.36 13.03
N HIS A 227 -38.13 37.20 12.91
CA HIS A 227 -39.57 37.13 12.65
C HIS A 227 -40.38 37.43 13.93
N THR A 228 -39.96 36.93 15.10
CA THR A 228 -40.61 37.30 16.37
C THR A 228 -40.43 38.77 16.69
N ALA A 229 -39.25 39.35 16.46
CA ALA A 229 -39.02 40.79 16.62
C ALA A 229 -39.91 41.64 15.69
N LEU A 230 -40.07 41.23 14.42
CA LEU A 230 -40.97 41.89 13.47
C LEU A 230 -42.44 41.83 13.91
N LEU A 231 -42.91 40.67 14.40
CA LEU A 231 -44.27 40.51 14.90
C LEU A 231 -44.54 41.38 16.13
N ILE A 232 -43.57 41.50 17.05
CA ILE A 232 -43.66 42.41 18.21
C ILE A 232 -43.75 43.87 17.76
N LEU A 233 -42.92 44.29 16.79
CA LEU A 233 -42.96 45.66 16.26
C LEU A 233 -44.30 45.98 15.57
N LEU A 234 -44.85 45.03 14.80
CA LEU A 234 -46.17 45.18 14.17
C LEU A 234 -47.30 45.27 15.20
N LEU A 235 -47.22 44.51 16.30
CA LEU A 235 -48.20 44.57 17.39
C LEU A 235 -48.14 45.93 18.12
N ILE A 236 -46.94 46.44 18.39
CA ILE A 236 -46.73 47.78 18.98
C ILE A 236 -47.32 48.84 18.05
N LEU A 237 -47.04 48.78 16.75
CA LEU A 237 -47.58 49.73 15.77
C LEU A 237 -49.11 49.69 15.71
N ALA A 238 -49.71 48.49 15.73
CA ALA A 238 -51.15 48.32 15.75
C ALA A 238 -51.79 48.87 17.03
N LEU A 239 -51.18 48.68 18.20
CA LEU A 239 -51.66 49.25 19.47
C LEU A 239 -51.54 50.79 19.49
N HIS A 240 -50.45 51.36 18.98
CA HIS A 240 -50.29 52.82 18.93
C HIS A 240 -51.14 53.50 17.84
N SER A 241 -51.50 52.80 16.76
CA SER A 241 -52.42 53.33 15.74
C SER A 241 -53.84 53.61 16.28
N VAL A 242 -54.25 52.95 17.37
CA VAL A 242 -55.50 53.23 18.10
C VAL A 242 -55.46 54.57 18.85
N VAL A 243 -54.28 55.14 19.06
CA VAL A 243 -54.07 56.45 19.73
C VAL A 243 -53.79 57.57 18.70
N GLY A 244 -53.81 57.28 17.40
CA GLY A 244 -53.25 58.15 16.36
C GLY A 244 -54.02 58.24 15.05
N ILE A 245 -55.36 58.24 15.06
CA ILE A 245 -56.15 58.67 13.88
C ILE A 245 -56.45 60.16 13.98
N VAL A 246 -55.56 61.01 13.48
CA VAL A 246 -55.85 62.28 12.77
C VAL A 246 -54.61 62.66 11.94
N ALA A 247 -54.84 63.14 10.69
CA ALA A 247 -53.88 63.79 9.79
C ALA A 247 -52.71 62.96 9.21
N ALA A 248 -53.00 62.06 8.25
CA ALA A 248 -52.58 62.21 6.83
C ALA A 248 -52.69 60.89 6.03
N PRO A 249 -53.51 60.81 4.96
CA PRO A 249 -53.60 59.62 4.11
C PRO A 249 -52.56 59.64 2.96
N THR A 250 -51.31 59.26 3.24
CA THR A 250 -50.30 59.00 2.20
C THR A 250 -49.49 57.73 2.46
N LEU A 251 -50.17 56.57 2.43
CA LEU A 251 -49.54 55.26 2.30
C LEU A 251 -50.20 54.50 1.14
N LEU A 252 -49.59 54.54 -0.05
CA LEU A 252 -49.67 53.49 -1.09
C LEU A 252 -48.76 53.82 -2.29
N ALA A 253 -47.50 54.15 -2.02
CA ALA A 253 -46.45 54.15 -3.02
C ALA A 253 -45.15 53.59 -2.41
N PHE A 254 -44.40 52.84 -3.21
CA PHE A 254 -43.06 52.35 -2.89
C PHE A 254 -42.90 51.21 -1.86
N SER A 255 -43.47 50.03 -2.17
CA SER A 255 -42.72 48.76 -2.03
C SER A 255 -43.21 47.60 -2.91
N LEU A 256 -44.02 47.86 -3.95
CA LEU A 256 -44.31 46.85 -5.00
C LEU A 256 -43.19 46.76 -6.05
N GLY A 257 -41.95 46.78 -5.56
CA GLY A 257 -40.69 46.66 -6.30
C GLY A 257 -39.90 45.41 -5.91
N SER A 258 -40.57 44.40 -5.34
CA SER A 258 -40.02 43.07 -5.11
C SER A 258 -39.66 42.45 -6.46
N SER A 259 -38.41 42.66 -6.88
CA SER A 259 -37.85 42.00 -8.05
C SER A 259 -37.95 40.50 -7.84
N THR A 260 -38.78 39.84 -8.64
CA THR A 260 -38.82 38.37 -8.76
C THR A 260 -37.57 37.86 -9.51
N LYS A 261 -36.39 38.22 -8.98
CA LYS A 261 -35.11 37.58 -9.31
C LYS A 261 -35.26 36.13 -8.94
N LYS A 262 -35.58 35.31 -9.96
CA LYS A 262 -35.74 33.86 -9.89
C LYS A 262 -34.69 33.29 -8.93
N MET A 263 -35.14 32.76 -7.79
CA MET A 263 -34.27 32.16 -6.78
C MET A 263 -33.82 30.76 -7.22
N LYS A 264 -33.25 30.69 -8.44
CA LYS A 264 -32.76 29.50 -9.14
C LYS A 264 -31.39 29.09 -8.57
N GLY A 265 -31.34 28.89 -7.25
CA GLY A 265 -30.12 28.59 -6.49
C GLY A 265 -30.22 27.39 -5.54
N GLY A 266 -31.43 26.94 -5.19
CA GLY A 266 -31.61 25.89 -4.17
C GLY A 266 -31.01 24.53 -4.53
N CYS A 267 -31.11 24.09 -5.79
CA CYS A 267 -30.73 22.74 -6.19
C CYS A 267 -29.21 22.53 -6.37
N GLY A 268 -28.47 23.57 -6.77
CA GLY A 268 -27.03 23.47 -7.05
C GLY A 268 -26.21 23.08 -5.83
N GLY A 269 -26.48 23.70 -4.67
CA GLY A 269 -25.74 23.43 -3.43
C GLY A 269 -25.89 22.01 -2.91
N PHE A 270 -27.04 21.35 -3.11
CA PHE A 270 -27.23 19.95 -2.71
C PHE A 270 -26.46 18.98 -3.63
N LYS A 271 -26.49 19.20 -4.95
CA LYS A 271 -25.71 18.38 -5.89
C LYS A 271 -24.20 18.51 -5.65
N THR A 272 -23.69 19.74 -5.53
CA THR A 272 -22.26 19.98 -5.23
C THR A 272 -21.84 19.35 -3.90
N ARG A 273 -22.72 19.36 -2.88
CA ARG A 273 -22.45 18.69 -1.60
C ARG A 273 -22.37 17.17 -1.75
N SER A 274 -23.31 16.55 -2.44
CA SER A 274 -23.31 15.08 -2.66
C SER A 274 -22.01 14.62 -3.31
N LEU A 275 -21.57 15.34 -4.36
CA LEU A 275 -20.29 15.07 -5.03
C LEU A 275 -19.08 15.26 -4.11
N LEU A 276 -19.12 16.27 -3.22
CA LEU A 276 -18.07 16.50 -2.23
C LEU A 276 -18.00 15.41 -1.15
N ASP A 277 -19.16 14.99 -0.64
CA ASP A 277 -19.25 13.93 0.37
C ASP A 277 -18.80 12.58 -0.25
N ARG A 278 -19.19 12.27 -1.51
CA ARG A 278 -18.68 11.13 -2.31
C ARG A 278 -17.16 11.15 -2.51
N LEU A 279 -16.60 12.28 -2.95
CA LEU A 279 -15.15 12.47 -3.05
C LEU A 279 -14.45 12.31 -1.68
N GLY A 280 -15.15 12.61 -0.58
CA GLY A 280 -14.69 12.32 0.77
C GLY A 280 -14.37 10.85 0.99
N GLU A 281 -15.34 9.96 0.72
CA GLU A 281 -15.17 8.52 0.97
C GLU A 281 -14.12 7.90 0.01
N GLN A 282 -14.11 8.29 -1.28
CA GLN A 282 -13.05 7.92 -2.24
C GLN A 282 -11.64 8.24 -1.72
N LEU A 283 -11.43 9.46 -1.19
CA LEU A 283 -10.15 9.89 -0.65
C LEU A 283 -9.80 9.20 0.68
N ASP A 284 -10.78 8.75 1.46
CA ASP A 284 -10.57 7.98 2.69
C ASP A 284 -10.17 6.53 2.39
N VAL A 285 -10.82 5.89 1.42
CA VAL A 285 -10.45 4.54 0.94
C VAL A 285 -9.07 4.56 0.29
N ALA A 286 -8.76 5.55 -0.56
CA ALA A 286 -7.42 5.74 -1.10
C ALA A 286 -6.38 6.00 0.01
N ALA A 287 -6.70 6.81 1.03
CA ALA A 287 -5.80 7.05 2.16
C ALA A 287 -5.51 5.76 2.95
N LYS A 288 -6.51 4.89 3.16
CA LYS A 288 -6.31 3.56 3.78
C LYS A 288 -5.39 2.68 2.93
N GLY A 289 -5.57 2.66 1.61
CA GLY A 289 -4.70 1.94 0.67
C GLY A 289 -3.23 2.39 0.76
N VAL A 290 -2.97 3.70 0.71
CA VAL A 290 -1.60 4.23 0.87
C VAL A 290 -1.03 3.93 2.26
N TYR A 291 -1.85 3.96 3.31
CA TYR A 291 -1.39 3.59 4.65
C TYR A 291 -0.95 2.12 4.72
N ILE A 292 -1.69 1.19 4.10
CA ILE A 292 -1.29 -0.23 4.05
C ILE A 292 0.05 -0.37 3.32
N LEU A 293 0.18 0.22 2.12
CA LEU A 293 1.43 0.23 1.34
C LEU A 293 2.66 0.68 2.15
N ILE A 294 2.52 1.74 2.98
CA ILE A 294 3.64 2.21 3.81
C ILE A 294 4.08 1.13 4.82
N ASN A 295 3.13 0.44 5.46
CA ASN A 295 3.46 -0.61 6.44
C ASN A 295 4.08 -1.86 5.77
N ASP A 296 3.60 -2.22 4.58
CA ASP A 296 4.14 -3.32 3.78
C ASP A 296 5.61 -3.00 3.40
N PHE A 297 5.87 -1.80 2.83
CA PHE A 297 7.24 -1.39 2.48
C PHE A 297 8.17 -1.20 3.67
N ASP A 298 7.68 -0.69 4.81
CA ASP A 298 8.47 -0.61 6.04
C ASP A 298 8.88 -2.00 6.55
N THR A 299 8.08 -3.03 6.29
CA THR A 299 8.33 -4.42 6.67
C THR A 299 9.30 -5.08 5.69
N MET A 300 9.07 -4.96 4.39
CA MET A 300 10.01 -5.40 3.34
C MET A 300 11.39 -4.76 3.49
N SER A 301 11.48 -3.46 3.75
CA SER A 301 12.74 -2.74 3.94
C SER A 301 13.60 -3.36 5.06
N ARG A 302 12.97 -3.78 6.16
CA ARG A 302 13.64 -4.49 7.27
C ARG A 302 14.09 -5.90 6.89
N MET A 303 13.24 -6.66 6.19
CA MET A 303 13.56 -8.01 5.71
C MET A 303 14.69 -8.00 4.67
N VAL A 304 14.60 -7.13 3.67
CA VAL A 304 15.62 -6.93 2.62
C VAL A 304 16.94 -6.50 3.23
N LYS A 305 16.92 -5.57 4.21
CA LYS A 305 18.15 -5.18 4.92
C LYS A 305 18.78 -6.38 5.64
N ARG A 306 18.00 -7.14 6.43
CA ARG A 306 18.49 -8.34 7.15
C ARG A 306 19.17 -9.33 6.20
N LEU A 307 18.52 -9.63 5.09
CA LEU A 307 19.05 -10.53 4.06
C LEU A 307 20.25 -9.95 3.32
N ASN A 308 20.25 -8.65 3.00
CA ASN A 308 21.39 -7.99 2.36
C ASN A 308 22.63 -8.02 3.25
N ASP A 309 22.48 -7.68 4.53
CA ASP A 309 23.58 -7.65 5.49
C ASP A 309 24.16 -9.07 5.69
N GLU A 310 23.32 -10.11 5.68
CA GLU A 310 23.74 -11.53 5.70
C GLU A 310 24.51 -11.94 4.43
N VAL A 311 24.05 -11.55 3.24
CA VAL A 311 24.75 -11.85 1.97
C VAL A 311 26.12 -11.15 1.92
N GLU A 312 26.20 -9.87 2.30
CA GLU A 312 27.48 -9.15 2.36
C GLU A 312 28.41 -9.73 3.43
N HIS A 313 27.89 -10.17 4.57
CA HIS A 313 28.68 -10.87 5.59
C HIS A 313 29.28 -12.16 5.04
N ARG A 314 28.48 -13.03 4.39
CA ARG A 314 29.00 -14.27 3.78
C ARG A 314 29.99 -13.98 2.66
N LYS A 315 29.80 -12.93 1.84
CA LYS A 315 30.79 -12.51 0.84
C LYS A 315 32.11 -12.06 1.46
N ALA A 316 32.08 -11.33 2.58
CA ALA A 316 33.30 -10.94 3.30
C ALA A 316 34.04 -12.16 3.89
N VAL A 317 33.32 -13.13 4.45
CA VAL A 317 33.90 -14.39 4.94
C VAL A 317 34.48 -15.22 3.78
N ALA A 318 33.79 -15.28 2.64
CA ALA A 318 34.25 -15.91 1.42
C ALA A 318 35.56 -15.27 0.90
N ASP A 319 35.61 -13.94 0.81
CA ASP A 319 36.80 -13.18 0.40
C ASP A 319 38.00 -13.42 1.33
N MET A 320 37.79 -13.39 2.65
CA MET A 320 38.85 -13.72 3.63
C MET A 320 39.35 -15.16 3.49
N CYS A 321 38.47 -16.11 3.23
CA CYS A 321 38.82 -17.51 3.00
C CYS A 321 39.69 -17.67 1.73
N VAL A 322 39.28 -17.04 0.63
CA VAL A 322 39.99 -17.06 -0.66
C VAL A 322 41.38 -16.45 -0.53
N ARG A 323 41.52 -15.32 0.19
CA ARG A 323 42.85 -14.72 0.47
C ARG A 323 43.76 -15.60 1.31
N ASN A 324 43.21 -16.48 2.15
CA ASN A 324 43.97 -17.39 3.02
C ASN A 324 44.41 -18.66 2.28
N GLY A 325 43.57 -19.19 1.37
CA GLY A 325 43.88 -20.33 0.50
C GLY A 325 44.02 -21.69 1.21
N LYS A 326 43.88 -21.75 2.55
CA LYS A 326 44.00 -22.99 3.33
C LYS A 326 42.72 -23.84 3.23
N CYS A 327 42.87 -25.07 2.75
CA CYS A 327 41.78 -26.05 2.60
C CYS A 327 41.01 -26.31 3.90
N GLU A 328 41.65 -26.29 5.08
CA GLU A 328 40.95 -26.43 6.37
C GLU A 328 40.01 -25.25 6.68
N ILE A 329 40.43 -24.03 6.36
CA ILE A 329 39.60 -22.82 6.56
C ILE A 329 38.47 -22.79 5.54
N LEU A 330 38.72 -23.27 4.32
CA LEU A 330 37.68 -23.50 3.32
C LEU A 330 36.63 -24.48 3.82
N LYS A 331 37.03 -25.66 4.30
CA LYS A 331 36.14 -26.68 4.85
C LYS A 331 35.27 -26.12 5.99
N GLU A 332 35.86 -25.30 6.87
CA GLU A 332 35.14 -24.66 7.97
C GLU A 332 34.14 -23.59 7.51
N VAL A 333 34.51 -22.69 6.58
CA VAL A 333 33.58 -21.70 6.01
C VAL A 333 32.44 -22.37 5.24
N VAL A 334 32.75 -23.45 4.52
CA VAL A 334 31.80 -24.29 3.78
C VAL A 334 30.84 -25.02 4.74
N ARG A 335 31.31 -25.42 5.93
CA ARG A 335 30.48 -25.99 7.02
C ARG A 335 29.54 -24.94 7.62
N GLU A 336 30.07 -23.75 7.95
CA GLU A 336 29.31 -22.66 8.57
C GLU A 336 28.17 -22.16 7.67
N PHE A 337 28.44 -21.96 6.38
CA PHE A 337 27.43 -21.54 5.41
C PHE A 337 26.29 -22.56 5.26
N HIS A 338 26.55 -23.84 5.53
CA HIS A 338 25.55 -24.90 5.47
C HIS A 338 24.67 -24.94 6.74
N ILE A 339 25.25 -24.75 7.92
CA ILE A 339 24.49 -24.67 9.19
C ILE A 339 23.49 -23.52 9.15
N HIS A 340 23.86 -22.39 8.54
CA HIS A 340 23.00 -21.23 8.37
C HIS A 340 22.28 -21.19 7.00
N GLU A 341 22.25 -22.30 6.25
CA GLU A 341 21.62 -22.35 4.92
C GLU A 341 20.10 -22.28 5.00
N SER A 342 19.47 -23.18 5.78
CA SER A 342 18.00 -23.25 5.92
C SER A 342 17.43 -21.92 6.41
N SER A 343 17.91 -21.40 7.54
CA SER A 343 17.42 -20.14 8.11
C SER A 343 17.55 -18.95 7.14
N PHE A 344 18.52 -18.94 6.23
CA PHE A 344 18.62 -17.91 5.20
C PHE A 344 17.61 -18.10 4.05
N LEU A 345 17.38 -19.35 3.63
CA LEU A 345 16.36 -19.68 2.64
C LEU A 345 14.94 -19.40 3.18
N ASP A 346 14.68 -19.75 4.45
CA ASP A 346 13.42 -19.46 5.15
C ASP A 346 13.16 -17.93 5.19
N GLN A 347 14.19 -17.11 5.43
CA GLN A 347 14.07 -15.65 5.41
C GLN A 347 13.83 -15.08 4.00
N LEU A 348 14.36 -15.72 2.94
CA LEU A 348 14.08 -15.37 1.55
C LEU A 348 12.64 -15.74 1.15
N GLU A 349 12.13 -16.86 1.66
CA GLU A 349 10.74 -17.28 1.52
C GLU A 349 9.79 -16.34 2.27
N GLU A 350 10.06 -16.01 3.54
CA GLU A 350 9.30 -15.02 4.33
C GLU A 350 9.14 -13.67 3.59
N LEU A 351 10.21 -13.19 2.94
CA LEU A 351 10.17 -11.96 2.13
C LEU A 351 9.34 -12.14 0.86
N GLU A 352 9.48 -13.26 0.14
CA GLU A 352 8.70 -13.55 -1.07
C GLU A 352 7.19 -13.66 -0.76
N GLU A 353 6.82 -14.41 0.28
CA GLU A 353 5.45 -14.52 0.77
C GLU A 353 4.84 -13.15 1.10
N HIS A 354 5.62 -12.29 1.78
CA HIS A 354 5.19 -10.93 2.12
C HIS A 354 5.01 -10.05 0.87
N ILE A 355 5.79 -10.26 -0.19
CA ILE A 355 5.61 -9.57 -1.48
C ILE A 355 4.30 -10.00 -2.16
N TYR A 356 3.96 -11.29 -2.14
CA TYR A 356 2.67 -11.76 -2.67
C TYR A 356 1.48 -11.23 -1.86
N LEU A 357 1.60 -11.12 -0.54
CA LEU A 357 0.60 -10.42 0.29
C LEU A 357 0.47 -8.94 -0.11
N CYS A 358 1.56 -8.25 -0.45
CA CYS A 358 1.51 -6.85 -0.87
C CYS A 358 0.86 -6.67 -2.25
N PHE A 359 1.11 -7.54 -3.23
CA PHE A 359 0.34 -7.54 -4.48
C PHE A 359 -1.17 -7.70 -4.21
N LEU A 360 -1.54 -8.57 -3.27
CA LEU A 360 -2.93 -8.78 -2.86
C LEU A 360 -3.53 -7.56 -2.14
N THR A 361 -2.80 -6.88 -1.26
CA THR A 361 -3.27 -5.65 -0.60
C THR A 361 -3.41 -4.49 -1.58
N ILE A 362 -2.53 -4.37 -2.57
CA ILE A 362 -2.61 -3.40 -3.66
C ILE A 362 -3.88 -3.62 -4.49
N ASN A 363 -4.07 -4.83 -5.04
CA ASN A 363 -5.23 -5.16 -5.86
C ASN A 363 -6.56 -5.01 -5.12
N ARG A 364 -6.59 -5.39 -3.84
CA ARG A 364 -7.77 -5.18 -2.99
C ARG A 364 -8.05 -3.68 -2.79
N SER A 365 -7.02 -2.89 -2.54
CA SER A 365 -7.16 -1.44 -2.32
C SER A 365 -7.60 -0.72 -3.59
N ARG A 366 -7.00 -1.05 -4.76
CA ARG A 366 -7.38 -0.49 -6.07
C ARG A 366 -8.85 -0.76 -6.38
N ARG A 367 -9.30 -2.01 -6.25
CA ARG A 367 -10.71 -2.38 -6.46
C ARG A 367 -11.66 -1.63 -5.53
N LEU A 368 -11.32 -1.45 -4.25
CA LEU A 368 -12.16 -0.67 -3.32
C LEU A 368 -12.24 0.81 -3.71
N VAL A 369 -11.14 1.43 -4.13
CA VAL A 369 -11.16 2.83 -4.61
C VAL A 369 -11.98 2.95 -5.89
N ILE A 370 -11.89 1.99 -6.82
CA ILE A 370 -12.68 1.99 -8.06
C ILE A 370 -14.16 1.74 -7.78
N GLN A 371 -14.51 0.87 -6.85
CA GLN A 371 -15.89 0.69 -6.41
C GLN A 371 -16.47 2.02 -5.89
N GLU A 372 -15.77 2.74 -5.03
CA GLU A 372 -16.17 4.09 -4.56
C GLU A 372 -16.17 5.15 -5.68
N ILE A 373 -15.50 4.92 -6.81
CA ILE A 373 -15.57 5.77 -8.00
C ILE A 373 -16.81 5.45 -8.85
N MET A 374 -17.09 4.16 -9.08
CA MET A 374 -18.23 3.68 -9.87
C MET A 374 -19.58 3.89 -9.14
N GLU A 375 -19.60 3.76 -7.82
CA GLU A 375 -20.74 4.13 -6.97
C GLU A 375 -20.97 5.66 -6.90
N ALA A 376 -20.12 6.50 -7.54
CA ALA A 376 -20.04 7.94 -7.32
C ALA A 376 -20.30 8.97 -8.46
N HIS A 377 -20.52 8.69 -9.75
CA HIS A 377 -20.67 7.45 -10.50
C HIS A 377 -22.11 7.38 -11.02
N HIS A 378 -22.81 6.28 -10.68
CA HIS A 378 -24.26 6.13 -10.82
C HIS A 378 -25.08 7.11 -9.94
#